data_AF-A0A5J6Q875-F1
#
_entry.id   AF-A0A5J6Q875-F1
#
_cell.length_a   1.000
_cell.length_b   1.000
_cell.length_c   1.000
_cell.angle_alpha   90.00
_cell.angle_beta   90.00
_cell.angle_gamma   90.00
#
_symmetry.space_group_name_H-M   'P 1'
#
loop_
_entity.id
_entity.type
_entity.pdbx_description
1 polymer ?
#
loop_
_entity_poly.entity_id
_entity_poly.type
_entity_poly.pdbx_seq_one_letter_code
_entity_poly.pdbx_strand_id
1 'polypeptide(L)'
;MLLGSMALQASALQGRIQEVARWRSRQQEDALRSAAMDWLGRLNRSHGCLIDQASSDWSAGASRPCADAIQLAALQRVEGLDHNGQLLEWTPVPAAAGARLRLQLSGLPGPGSAGVQRQARFWVQLGPAPLRATGLQLEAVGGVGA
;
A
#
# COMPACT_ATOMS: atom_id res chain seq x y z
N MET A 1 24.30 14.79 -44.21
CA MET A 1 24.22 14.57 -42.75
C MET A 1 22.84 14.96 -42.22
N LEU A 2 21.78 14.21 -42.55
CA LEU A 2 20.41 14.46 -42.03
C LEU A 2 19.88 13.30 -41.16
N LEU A 3 20.59 12.16 -41.15
CA LEU A 3 20.20 10.98 -40.37
C LEU A 3 20.65 11.07 -38.90
N GLY A 4 21.71 11.84 -38.62
CA GLY A 4 22.26 11.98 -37.26
C GLY A 4 21.37 12.79 -36.31
N SER A 5 20.61 13.77 -36.82
CA SER A 5 19.73 14.60 -36.00
C SER A 5 18.48 13.83 -35.53
N MET A 6 17.91 12.97 -36.39
CA MET A 6 16.76 12.15 -36.01
C MET A 6 17.11 11.09 -34.96
N ALA A 7 18.31 10.51 -35.03
CA ALA A 7 18.77 9.54 -34.02
C ALA A 7 18.90 10.17 -32.62
N LEU A 8 19.37 11.42 -32.54
CA LEU A 8 19.47 12.17 -31.28
C LEU A 8 18.09 12.58 -30.73
N GLN A 9 17.14 12.90 -31.60
CA GLN A 9 15.77 13.24 -31.18
C GLN A 9 15.02 12.00 -30.65
N ALA A 10 15.19 10.84 -31.30
CA ALA A 10 14.57 9.59 -30.85
C ALA A 10 15.12 9.14 -29.49
N SER A 11 16.44 9.22 -29.27
CA SER A 11 17.05 8.86 -27.99
C SER A 11 16.63 9.80 -26.85
N ALA A 12 16.53 11.11 -27.12
CA ALA A 12 16.04 12.08 -26.14
C ALA A 12 14.57 11.81 -25.75
N LEU A 13 13.71 11.46 -26.71
CA LEU A 13 12.32 11.11 -26.44
C LEU A 13 12.22 9.83 -25.60
N GLN A 14 12.98 8.79 -25.97
CA GLN A 14 13.00 7.53 -25.23
C GLN A 14 13.50 7.71 -23.80
N GLY A 15 14.51 8.57 -23.60
CA GLY A 15 14.97 8.98 -22.27
C GLY A 15 13.85 9.62 -21.43
N ARG A 16 13.11 10.58 -22.01
CA ARG A 16 11.98 11.22 -21.31
C ARG A 16 10.88 10.22 -20.93
N ILE A 17 10.55 9.28 -21.82
CA ILE A 17 9.54 8.26 -21.54
C ILE A 17 9.96 7.40 -20.34
N GLN A 18 11.24 7.01 -20.28
CA GLN A 18 11.77 6.22 -19.16
C GLN A 18 11.76 7.00 -17.84
N GLU A 19 12.12 8.30 -17.86
CA GLU A 19 12.09 9.14 -16.65
C GLU A 19 10.65 9.31 -16.14
N VAL A 20 9.69 9.55 -17.03
CA VAL A 20 8.27 9.64 -16.66
C VAL A 20 7.78 8.32 -16.07
N ALA A 21 8.15 7.18 -16.66
CA ALA A 21 7.79 5.87 -16.13
C ALA A 21 8.39 5.62 -14.73
N ARG A 22 9.67 5.98 -14.51
CA ARG A 22 10.33 5.87 -13.21
C ARG A 22 9.70 6.77 -12.16
N TRP A 23 9.42 8.02 -12.51
CA TRP A 23 8.74 8.97 -11.62
C TRP A 23 7.36 8.46 -11.20
N ARG A 24 6.56 7.94 -12.15
CA ARG A 24 5.25 7.35 -11.85
C ARG A 24 5.36 6.13 -10.93
N SER A 25 6.35 5.25 -11.15
CA SER A 25 6.57 4.10 -10.27
C SER A 25 6.84 4.54 -8.83
N ARG A 26 7.75 5.50 -8.64
CA ARG A 26 8.06 6.04 -7.32
C ARG A 26 6.86 6.68 -6.66
N GLN A 27 6.06 7.45 -7.41
CA GLN A 27 4.83 8.05 -6.89
C GLN A 27 3.83 6.99 -6.40
N GLN A 28 3.68 5.87 -7.12
CA GLN A 28 2.83 4.76 -6.70
C GLN A 28 3.37 4.08 -5.43
N GLU A 29 4.67 3.86 -5.33
CA GLU A 29 5.33 3.28 -4.16
C GLU A 29 5.22 4.18 -2.92
N ASP A 30 5.36 5.50 -3.10
CA ASP A 30 5.22 6.48 -2.03
C ASP A 30 3.77 6.58 -1.54
N ALA A 31 2.79 6.51 -2.46
CA ALA A 31 1.37 6.44 -2.10
C ALA A 31 1.06 5.18 -1.25
N LEU A 32 1.59 4.03 -1.63
CA LEU A 32 1.47 2.78 -0.87
C LEU A 32 2.11 2.91 0.53
N ARG A 33 3.30 3.52 0.62
CA ARG A 33 3.98 3.74 1.91
C ARG A 33 3.22 4.71 2.80
N SER A 34 2.70 5.80 2.25
CA SER A 34 1.87 6.76 2.99
C SER A 34 0.63 6.08 3.55
N ALA A 35 -0.10 5.35 2.70
CA ALA A 35 -1.29 4.62 3.10
C ALA A 35 -1.01 3.59 4.21
N ALA A 36 0.12 2.88 4.14
CA ALA A 36 0.56 1.97 5.18
C ALA A 36 0.83 2.69 6.51
N MET A 37 1.55 3.82 6.49
CA MET A 37 1.83 4.59 7.69
C MET A 37 0.57 5.20 8.31
N ASP A 38 -0.34 5.71 7.49
CA ASP A 38 -1.61 6.29 7.94
C ASP A 38 -2.50 5.23 8.58
N TRP A 39 -2.60 4.05 7.94
CA TRP A 39 -3.34 2.92 8.47
C TRP A 39 -2.75 2.42 9.80
N LEU A 40 -1.43 2.26 9.88
CA LEU A 40 -0.73 1.89 11.12
C LEU A 40 -0.93 2.94 12.22
N GLY A 41 -0.95 4.21 11.87
CA GLY A 41 -1.25 5.30 12.80
C GLY A 41 -2.66 5.19 13.38
N ARG A 42 -3.67 4.85 12.55
CA ARG A 42 -5.04 4.61 13.01
C ARG A 42 -5.13 3.37 13.90
N LEU A 43 -4.52 2.26 13.49
CA LEU A 43 -4.46 1.03 14.28
C LEU A 43 -3.86 1.30 15.67
N ASN A 44 -2.69 1.94 15.71
CA ASN A 44 -1.97 2.18 16.96
C ASN A 44 -2.68 3.16 17.90
N ARG A 45 -3.32 4.21 17.37
CA ARG A 45 -3.98 5.24 18.21
C ARG A 45 -5.35 4.81 18.72
N SER A 46 -6.14 4.13 17.89
CA SER A 46 -7.55 3.88 18.17
C SER A 46 -7.86 2.42 18.51
N HIS A 47 -7.01 1.49 18.08
CA HIS A 47 -7.28 0.05 18.15
C HIS A 47 -6.03 -0.75 18.54
N GLY A 48 -5.24 -0.24 19.51
CA GLY A 48 -3.97 -0.85 19.91
C GLY A 48 -4.09 -2.32 20.35
N CYS A 49 -5.23 -2.72 20.90
CA CYS A 49 -5.53 -4.10 21.27
C CYS A 49 -5.67 -5.08 20.07
N LEU A 50 -5.80 -4.57 18.84
CA LEU A 50 -5.79 -5.39 17.62
C LEU A 50 -4.39 -5.60 17.05
N ILE A 51 -3.37 -4.89 17.54
CA ILE A 51 -2.01 -4.99 17.03
C ILE A 51 -1.49 -6.43 17.10
N ASP A 52 -1.80 -7.13 18.20
CA ASP A 52 -1.34 -8.50 18.45
C ASP A 52 -2.29 -9.58 17.91
N GLN A 53 -3.34 -9.20 17.19
CA GLN A 53 -4.34 -10.12 16.63
C GLN A 53 -4.30 -10.09 15.10
N ALA A 54 -4.38 -11.26 14.46
CA ALA A 54 -4.46 -11.31 13.01
C ALA A 54 -5.80 -10.75 12.51
N SER A 55 -5.81 -10.10 11.35
CA SER A 55 -7.03 -9.53 10.77
C SER A 55 -8.11 -10.58 10.47
N SER A 56 -7.74 -11.84 10.29
CA SER A 56 -8.68 -12.96 10.14
C SER A 56 -9.55 -13.17 11.38
N ASP A 57 -9.04 -12.76 12.54
CA ASP A 57 -9.66 -13.04 13.84
C ASP A 57 -10.46 -11.83 14.36
N TRP A 58 -10.41 -10.71 13.63
CA TRP A 58 -11.15 -9.48 13.92
C TRP A 58 -12.64 -9.66 13.64
N SER A 59 -13.30 -10.39 14.53
CA SER A 59 -14.76 -10.53 14.54
C SER A 59 -15.37 -9.57 15.56
N ALA A 60 -16.58 -9.08 15.28
CA ALA A 60 -17.30 -8.16 16.18
C ALA A 60 -17.55 -8.76 17.58
N GLY A 61 -17.45 -10.09 17.74
CA GLY A 61 -17.52 -10.78 19.03
C GLY A 61 -16.20 -10.81 19.78
N ALA A 62 -15.12 -11.27 19.13
CA ALA A 62 -13.80 -11.42 19.76
C ALA A 62 -13.13 -10.07 20.04
N SER A 63 -13.38 -9.07 19.20
CA SER A 63 -12.75 -7.75 19.26
C SER A 63 -13.60 -6.68 19.94
N ARG A 64 -14.78 -7.03 20.49
CA ARG A 64 -15.77 -6.09 21.02
C ARG A 64 -15.28 -5.07 22.06
N PRO A 65 -14.33 -5.37 22.98
CA PRO A 65 -13.79 -4.34 23.87
C PRO A 65 -12.83 -3.37 23.16
N CYS A 66 -12.36 -3.72 21.97
CA CYS A 66 -11.35 -2.99 21.21
C CYS A 66 -11.92 -2.19 20.03
N ALA A 67 -12.92 -2.76 19.35
CA ALA A 67 -13.58 -2.15 18.21
C ALA A 67 -14.99 -2.76 18.02
N ASP A 68 -15.96 -1.92 17.66
CA ASP A 68 -17.25 -2.41 17.16
C ASP A 68 -17.18 -2.79 15.66
N ALA A 69 -18.25 -3.35 15.12
CA ALA A 69 -18.29 -3.78 13.72
C ALA A 69 -18.08 -2.63 12.71
N ILE A 70 -18.52 -1.41 13.04
CA ILE A 70 -18.39 -0.23 12.17
C ILE A 70 -16.92 0.22 12.14
N GLN A 71 -16.27 0.23 13.30
CA GLN A 71 -14.86 0.56 13.44
C GLN A 71 -13.97 -0.49 12.76
N LEU A 72 -14.30 -1.78 12.88
CA LEU A 72 -13.61 -2.84 12.15
C LEU A 72 -13.77 -2.68 10.63
N ALA A 73 -14.98 -2.35 10.15
CA ALA A 73 -15.20 -2.06 8.73
C ALA A 73 -14.43 -0.81 8.26
N ALA A 74 -14.25 0.19 9.13
CA ALA A 74 -13.41 1.35 8.84
C ALA A 74 -11.91 0.99 8.77
N LEU A 75 -11.43 0.07 9.60
CA LEU A 75 -10.06 -0.44 9.53
C LEU A 75 -9.79 -1.29 8.30
N GLN A 76 -10.81 -1.95 7.75
CA GLN A 76 -10.70 -2.68 6.48
C GLN A 76 -10.53 -1.74 5.28
N ARG A 77 -10.94 -0.47 5.42
CA ARG A 77 -10.78 0.56 4.39
C ARG A 77 -9.48 1.34 4.56
N VAL A 78 -8.85 1.64 3.43
CA VAL A 78 -7.66 2.48 3.34
C VAL A 78 -7.99 3.64 2.42
N GLU A 79 -8.30 4.79 3.02
CA GLU A 79 -8.65 5.99 2.28
C GLU A 79 -7.49 6.98 2.35
N GLY A 80 -7.14 7.55 1.20
CA GLY A 80 -6.21 8.67 1.04
C GLY A 80 -6.82 9.73 0.13
N LEU A 81 -6.14 10.87 -0.01
CA LEU A 81 -6.67 12.03 -0.75
C LEU A 81 -7.06 11.68 -2.21
N ASP A 82 -6.22 10.88 -2.88
CA ASP A 82 -6.33 10.58 -4.31
C ASP A 82 -6.47 9.07 -4.60
N HIS A 83 -6.70 8.25 -3.58
CA HIS A 83 -6.78 6.80 -3.74
C HIS A 83 -7.69 6.16 -2.71
N ASN A 84 -8.34 5.09 -3.13
CA ASN A 84 -9.11 4.22 -2.27
C ASN A 84 -8.44 2.87 -2.19
N GLY A 85 -8.62 2.17 -1.09
CA GLY A 85 -7.94 0.92 -0.86
C GLY A 85 -8.56 0.10 0.24
N GLN A 86 -7.96 -1.06 0.45
CA GLN A 86 -8.39 -2.01 1.45
C GLN A 86 -7.21 -2.71 2.09
N LEU A 87 -7.40 -3.05 3.35
CA LEU A 87 -6.56 -4.00 4.06
C LEU A 87 -6.85 -5.40 3.51
N LEU A 88 -5.82 -6.04 2.97
CA LEU A 88 -5.92 -7.44 2.56
C LEU A 88 -5.57 -8.38 3.73
N GLU A 89 -4.53 -8.02 4.49
CA GLU A 89 -4.02 -8.88 5.56
C GLU A 89 -3.24 -8.06 6.59
N TRP A 90 -3.48 -8.35 7.88
CA TRP A 90 -2.62 -7.99 8.99
C TRP A 90 -2.29 -9.25 9.79
N THR A 91 -1.01 -9.59 9.88
CA THR A 91 -0.56 -10.82 10.54
C THR A 91 0.62 -10.51 11.47
N PRO A 92 0.41 -10.49 12.79
CA PRO A 92 1.49 -10.42 13.76
C PRO A 92 2.48 -11.58 13.57
N VAL A 93 3.76 -11.31 13.81
CA VAL A 93 4.86 -12.28 13.72
C VAL A 93 5.59 -12.30 15.07
N PRO A 94 5.12 -13.13 16.02
CA PRO A 94 5.61 -13.13 17.41
C PRO A 94 7.12 -13.36 17.50
N ALA A 95 7.65 -14.26 16.67
CA ALA A 95 9.07 -14.62 16.66
C ALA A 95 10.01 -13.47 16.28
N ALA A 96 9.51 -12.42 15.63
CA ALA A 96 10.31 -11.33 15.10
C ALA A 96 9.97 -9.96 15.72
N ALA A 97 9.11 -9.93 16.76
CA ALA A 97 8.58 -8.68 17.32
C ALA A 97 8.07 -7.72 16.21
N GLY A 98 7.35 -8.27 15.24
CA GLY A 98 6.93 -7.57 14.04
C GLY A 98 5.55 -8.02 13.57
N ALA A 99 5.09 -7.46 12.46
CA ALA A 99 3.88 -7.89 11.77
C ALA A 99 4.08 -7.80 10.25
N ARG A 100 3.22 -8.48 9.51
CA ARG A 100 3.08 -8.37 8.06
C ARG A 100 1.80 -7.63 7.75
N LEU A 101 1.90 -6.62 6.90
CA LEU A 101 0.79 -5.82 6.42
C LEU A 101 0.69 -5.99 4.91
N ARG A 102 -0.49 -6.30 4.40
CA ARG A 102 -0.79 -6.30 2.97
C ARG A 102 -1.92 -5.34 2.68
N LEU A 103 -1.67 -4.43 1.76
CA LEU A 103 -2.60 -3.41 1.33
C LEU A 103 -2.83 -3.49 -0.16
N GLN A 104 -4.02 -3.07 -0.56
CA GLN A 104 -4.35 -2.83 -1.94
C GLN A 104 -4.84 -1.40 -2.09
N LEU A 105 -4.25 -0.67 -3.02
CA LEU A 105 -4.72 0.65 -3.45
C LEU A 105 -5.29 0.57 -4.86
N SER A 106 -6.26 1.42 -5.13
CA SER A 106 -6.96 1.63 -6.39
C SER A 106 -7.08 3.13 -6.62
N GLY A 107 -7.24 3.53 -7.89
CA GLY A 107 -7.25 4.95 -8.24
C GLY A 107 -5.85 5.57 -8.33
N LEU A 108 -4.78 4.78 -8.23
CA LEU A 108 -3.43 5.32 -8.35
C LEU A 108 -3.17 5.87 -9.77
N PRO A 109 -2.34 6.91 -9.90
CA PRO A 109 -1.98 7.48 -11.20
C PRO A 109 -1.40 6.42 -12.13
N GLY A 110 -1.99 6.27 -13.31
CA GLY A 110 -1.58 5.29 -14.31
C GLY A 110 -1.79 5.78 -15.74
N PRO A 111 -1.33 5.03 -16.74
CA PRO A 111 -1.63 5.35 -18.13
C PRO A 111 -3.13 5.14 -18.40
N GLY A 112 -3.86 6.22 -18.69
CA GLY A 112 -5.30 6.22 -18.99
C GLY A 112 -6.15 6.91 -17.92
N SER A 113 -7.47 6.91 -18.11
CA SER A 113 -8.45 7.48 -17.18
C SER A 113 -8.89 6.51 -16.09
N ALA A 114 -8.66 5.21 -16.27
CA ALA A 114 -8.88 4.20 -15.25
C ALA A 114 -7.66 4.14 -14.34
N GLY A 115 -7.83 4.51 -13.07
CA GLY A 115 -6.76 4.42 -12.07
C GLY A 115 -6.25 2.99 -11.94
N VAL A 116 -4.97 2.84 -11.62
CA VAL A 116 -4.32 1.53 -11.51
C VAL A 116 -4.52 0.96 -10.12
N GLN A 117 -4.74 -0.35 -10.05
CA GLN A 117 -4.73 -1.10 -8.81
C GLN A 117 -3.32 -1.61 -8.52
N ARG A 118 -2.84 -1.46 -7.29
CA ARG A 118 -1.57 -1.99 -6.81
C ARG A 118 -1.75 -2.68 -5.47
N GLN A 119 -1.02 -3.77 -5.29
CA GLN A 119 -0.90 -4.46 -4.01
C GLN A 119 0.54 -4.37 -3.53
N ALA A 120 0.70 -4.25 -2.22
CA ALA A 120 2.01 -4.31 -1.61
C ALA A 120 1.95 -5.00 -0.25
N ARG A 121 3.05 -5.66 0.07
CA ARG A 121 3.34 -6.21 1.37
C ARG A 121 4.41 -5.36 2.06
N PHE A 122 4.25 -5.20 3.36
CA PHE A 122 5.17 -4.51 4.24
C PHE A 122 5.48 -5.40 5.43
N TRP A 123 6.73 -5.32 5.89
CA TRP A 123 7.08 -5.70 7.24
C TRP A 123 6.80 -4.53 8.16
N VAL A 124 6.37 -4.79 9.39
CA VAL A 124 6.08 -3.77 10.38
C VAL A 124 6.84 -4.10 11.63
N GLN A 125 7.62 -3.15 12.13
CA GLN A 125 8.30 -3.31 13.40
C GLN A 125 7.32 -2.94 14.52
N LEU A 126 7.04 -3.90 15.41
CA LEU A 126 6.25 -3.66 16.62
C LEU A 126 7.24 -3.22 17.71
N GLY A 127 7.00 -2.07 18.31
CA GLY A 127 7.89 -1.47 19.31
C GLY A 127 7.20 -0.30 20.02
N PRO A 128 7.88 0.40 20.94
CA PRO A 128 7.31 1.61 21.52
C PRO A 128 6.97 2.58 20.39
N ALA A 129 5.72 3.06 20.37
CA ALA A 129 5.12 3.82 19.28
C ALA A 129 6.05 4.93 18.73
N PRO A 130 6.00 5.22 17.41
CA PRO A 130 5.01 4.74 16.42
C PRO A 130 5.40 3.43 15.72
N LEU A 131 4.39 2.64 15.32
CA LEU A 131 4.56 1.51 14.41
C LEU A 131 5.14 1.98 13.07
N ARG A 132 6.10 1.23 12.50
CA ARG A 132 6.78 1.61 11.26
C ARG A 132 6.69 0.50 10.22
N ALA A 133 6.20 0.85 9.03
CA ALA A 133 6.26 -0.01 7.86
C ALA A 133 7.67 0.05 7.23
N THR A 134 8.25 -1.12 6.98
CA THR A 134 9.56 -1.35 6.36
C THR A 134 9.42 -2.41 5.27
N GLY A 135 10.37 -2.46 4.32
CA GLY A 135 10.41 -3.52 3.30
C GLY A 135 9.17 -3.61 2.42
N LEU A 136 8.93 -2.59 1.59
CA LEU A 136 7.90 -2.61 0.55
C LEU A 136 8.23 -3.70 -0.48
N GLN A 137 7.32 -4.66 -0.64
CA GLN A 137 7.33 -5.64 -1.72
C GLN A 137 6.06 -5.48 -2.55
N LEU A 138 6.21 -5.04 -3.79
CA LEU A 138 5.09 -4.95 -4.73
C LEU A 138 4.61 -6.36 -5.10
N GLU A 139 3.30 -6.57 -5.02
CA GLU A 139 2.66 -7.83 -5.41
C GLU A 139 2.01 -7.64 -6.78
N ALA A 140 2.09 -8.66 -7.64
CA ALA A 140 1.32 -8.68 -8.86
C ALA A 140 -0.16 -8.69 -8.48
N VAL A 141 -0.91 -7.67 -8.91
CA VAL A 141 -2.37 -7.74 -8.86
C VAL A 141 -2.74 -8.80 -9.88
N GLY A 142 -3.19 -9.96 -9.40
CA GLY A 142 -3.67 -11.02 -10.26
C GLY A 142 -4.78 -10.45 -11.15
N GLY A 143 -4.42 -10.07 -12.37
CA GLY A 143 -5.40 -9.83 -13.40
C GLY A 143 -6.06 -11.16 -13.67
N VAL A 144 -7.37 -11.23 -13.40
CA VAL A 144 -8.22 -12.16 -14.15
C VAL A 144 -8.06 -11.70 -15.60
N GLY A 145 -7.15 -12.37 -16.31
CA GLY A 145 -6.95 -12.19 -17.73
C GLY A 145 -8.08 -12.87 -18.48
N ALA A 146 -8.54 -12.16 -19.52
CA ALA A 146 -9.45 -12.58 -20.58
C ALA A 146 -10.93 -12.75 -20.21
#